data_AF-D4AVE0-F1
#
_entry.id   AF-D4AVE0-F1
#
_cell.length_a   1.000
_cell.length_b   1.000
_cell.length_c   1.000
_cell.angle_alpha   90.00
_cell.angle_beta   90.00
_cell.angle_gamma   90.00
#
_symmetry.space_group_name_H-M   'P 1'
#
loop_
_entity.id
_entity.type
_entity.pdbx_description
1 polymer ?
#
loop_
_entity_poly.entity_id
_entity_poly.type
_entity_poly.pdbx_seq_one_letter_code
_entity_poly.pdbx_strand_id
1 'polypeptide(L)'
;MFPDQISVYHKLSNEPPAPNDPNPSHFSNLHLDVLIMSEAKQRPAARCEEDVVLYDYRIAKKLNILPAWMLVQYRKLWEAQEAAKKANREKVRDIERRVRELEVGTWDREGAVESMGSAASS
;
A
#
# COMPACT_ATOMS: atom_id res chain seq x y z
N MET A 1 -16.89 14.59 -10.92
CA MET A 1 -17.00 16.02 -11.20
C MET A 1 -16.03 16.70 -10.26
N PHE A 2 -15.37 17.78 -10.69
CA PHE A 2 -14.49 18.54 -9.81
C PHE A 2 -15.32 19.35 -8.79
N PRO A 3 -14.83 19.58 -7.55
CA PRO A 3 -13.60 19.03 -6.99
C PRO A 3 -13.75 17.58 -6.49
N ASP A 4 -12.64 16.85 -6.53
CA ASP A 4 -12.52 15.51 -5.95
C ASP A 4 -11.74 15.60 -4.64
N GLN A 5 -12.10 14.75 -3.67
CA GLN A 5 -11.33 14.57 -2.44
C GLN A 5 -10.38 13.39 -2.65
N ILE A 6 -9.12 13.56 -2.22
CA ILE A 6 -8.12 12.51 -2.34
C ILE A 6 -7.60 12.11 -0.96
N SER A 7 -7.31 10.81 -0.84
CA SER A 7 -6.56 10.24 0.27
C SER A 7 -5.18 9.83 -0.24
N VAL A 8 -4.13 10.21 0.48
CA VAL A 8 -2.74 9.89 0.12
C VAL A 8 -2.16 8.95 1.18
N TYR A 9 -1.69 7.79 0.73
CA TYR A 9 -1.10 6.77 1.60
C TYR A 9 0.37 6.64 1.30
N HIS A 10 1.21 6.79 2.33
CA HIS A 10 2.64 6.55 2.26
C HIS A 10 2.96 5.26 3.00
N LYS A 11 3.91 4.50 2.48
CA LYS A 11 4.53 3.39 3.21
C LYS A 11 6.03 3.37 2.96
N LEU A 12 6.77 2.85 3.92
CA LEU A 12 8.18 2.49 3.72
C LEU A 12 8.26 1.47 2.58
N SER A 13 9.12 1.74 1.58
CA SER A 13 9.36 0.81 0.47
C SER A 13 10.24 -0.36 0.89
N ASN A 14 11.22 -0.09 1.77
CA ASN A 14 12.23 -1.04 2.20
C ASN A 14 12.28 -1.13 3.72
N GLU A 15 12.63 -2.31 4.21
CA GLU A 15 12.91 -2.52 5.62
C GLU A 15 14.10 -1.62 6.04
N PRO A 16 13.95 -0.76 7.06
CA PRO A 16 15.08 0.00 7.61
C PRO A 16 16.22 -0.92 8.09
N PRO A 17 17.40 -0.44 8.50
CA PRO A 17 18.33 -1.26 9.27
C PRO A 17 17.88 -1.38 10.74
N ALA A 18 18.42 -2.38 11.46
CA ALA A 18 18.22 -2.45 12.90
C ALA A 18 18.94 -1.27 13.58
N PRO A 19 18.41 -0.67 14.66
CA PRO A 19 19.04 0.49 15.31
C PRO A 19 20.47 0.21 15.82
N ASN A 20 20.77 -1.05 16.13
CA ASN A 20 22.06 -1.52 16.65
C ASN A 20 22.80 -2.42 15.64
N ASP A 21 22.48 -2.30 14.35
CA ASP A 21 23.17 -3.06 13.31
C ASP A 21 24.68 -2.75 13.35
N PRO A 22 25.57 -3.77 13.49
CA PRO A 22 27.01 -3.56 13.52
C PRO A 22 27.57 -3.10 12.17
N ASN A 23 26.83 -3.28 11.08
CA ASN A 23 27.21 -2.81 9.75
C ASN A 23 26.00 -2.16 9.07
N PRO A 24 25.57 -0.98 9.53
CA PRO A 24 24.42 -0.32 8.94
C PRO A 24 24.79 0.04 7.51
N SER A 25 24.19 -0.66 6.53
CA SER A 25 24.13 -0.20 5.14
C SER A 25 23.81 1.29 5.16
N HIS A 26 24.49 2.11 4.36
CA HIS A 26 24.33 3.58 4.33
C HIS A 26 22.85 3.98 4.15
N PHE A 27 22.11 4.02 5.26
CA PHE A 27 20.70 4.35 5.30
C PHE A 27 20.64 5.83 5.62
N SER A 28 20.77 6.62 4.56
CA SER A 28 20.86 8.08 4.60
C SER A 28 19.57 8.77 4.14
N ASN A 29 18.65 7.99 3.58
CA ASN A 29 17.44 8.45 2.95
C ASN A 29 16.26 7.51 3.24
N LEU A 30 15.06 8.05 3.07
CA LEU A 30 13.80 7.36 3.26
C LEU A 30 13.15 7.17 1.90
N HIS A 31 12.98 5.92 1.49
CA HIS A 31 12.24 5.56 0.28
C HIS A 31 10.80 5.23 0.65
N LEU A 32 9.85 5.97 0.08
CA LEU A 32 8.43 5.76 0.28
C LEU A 32 7.72 5.42 -1.02
N ASP A 33 6.87 4.40 -0.97
CA ASP A 33 5.87 4.19 -2.02
C ASP A 33 4.61 4.95 -1.62
N VAL A 34 4.02 5.64 -2.58
CA VAL A 34 2.85 6.48 -2.36
C VAL A 34 1.70 6.04 -3.26
N LEU A 35 0.52 5.90 -2.68
CA LEU A 35 -0.73 5.65 -3.40
C LEU A 35 -1.68 6.83 -3.17
N ILE A 36 -2.08 7.48 -4.25
CA ILE A 36 -3.09 8.55 -4.23
C ILE A 36 -4.41 7.95 -4.69
N MET A 37 -5.41 7.95 -3.82
CA MET A 37 -6.75 7.42 -4.06
C MET A 37 -7.74 8.56 -4.27
N SER A 38 -8.53 8.48 -5.34
CA SER A 38 -9.73 9.31 -5.49
C SER A 38 -10.84 8.75 -4.63
N GLU A 39 -11.40 9.56 -3.73
CA GLU A 39 -12.52 9.14 -2.90
C GLU A 39 -13.82 9.10 -3.70
N ALA A 40 -14.06 10.09 -4.58
CA ALA A 40 -15.28 10.09 -5.38
C ALA A 40 -15.34 8.92 -6.39
N LYS A 41 -14.18 8.42 -6.84
CA LYS A 41 -14.10 7.32 -7.81
C LYS A 41 -13.70 5.99 -7.21
N GLN A 42 -13.35 5.95 -5.92
CA GLN A 42 -12.91 4.75 -5.20
C GLN A 42 -11.84 3.97 -5.96
N ARG A 43 -10.87 4.68 -6.57
CA ARG A 43 -9.81 4.06 -7.38
C ARG A 43 -8.47 4.81 -7.26
N PRO A 44 -7.35 4.13 -7.54
CA PRO A 44 -6.06 4.80 -7.67
C PRO A 44 -6.13 5.91 -8.72
N ALA A 45 -5.78 7.13 -8.29
CA ALA A 45 -5.63 8.30 -9.15
C ALA A 45 -4.16 8.44 -9.63
N ALA A 46 -3.20 8.14 -8.74
CA ALA A 46 -1.77 8.16 -9.06
C ALA A 46 -0.96 7.26 -8.11
N ARG A 47 0.27 6.97 -8.52
CA ARG A 47 1.32 6.36 -7.68
C ARG A 47 2.58 7.21 -7.77
N CYS A 48 3.29 7.35 -6.66
CA CYS A 48 4.56 8.06 -6.61
C CYS A 48 5.59 7.24 -5.84
N GLU A 49 6.86 7.51 -6.12
CA GLU A 49 8.00 7.04 -5.33
C GLU A 49 8.71 8.29 -4.82
N GLU A 50 8.96 8.34 -3.52
CA GLU A 50 9.64 9.47 -2.88
C GLU A 50 11.00 9.02 -2.34
N ASP A 51 12.05 9.74 -2.71
CA ASP A 51 13.39 9.62 -2.12
C ASP A 51 13.65 10.86 -1.26
N VAL A 52 13.54 10.70 0.07
CA VAL A 52 13.67 11.80 1.03
C VAL A 52 15.05 11.76 1.69
N VAL A 53 15.82 12.82 1.46
CA VAL A 53 17.15 13.03 2.06
C VAL A 53 17.10 13.99 3.24
N LEU A 54 17.91 13.75 4.26
CA LEU A 54 17.96 14.58 5.45
C LEU A 54 19.27 15.36 5.54
N TYR A 55 19.20 16.57 6.10
CA TYR A 55 20.35 17.46 6.29
C TYR A 55 20.50 17.85 7.76
N ASP A 56 21.75 17.89 8.23
CA ASP A 56 22.11 18.60 9.47
C ASP A 56 22.50 20.04 9.12
N TYR A 57 21.59 20.96 9.39
CA TYR A 57 21.77 22.38 9.09
C TYR A 57 22.85 23.05 9.94
N ARG A 58 23.21 22.50 11.11
CA ARG A 58 24.26 23.07 11.96
C ARG A 58 25.63 22.97 11.32
N ILE A 59 25.83 21.92 10.51
CA ILE A 59 27.08 21.65 9.79
C ILE A 59 26.90 21.77 8.26
N ALA A 60 25.72 22.19 7.80
CA ALA A 60 25.35 22.35 6.39
C ALA A 60 25.67 21.12 5.52
N LYS A 61 25.39 19.90 6.02
CA LYS A 61 25.70 18.65 5.32
C LYS A 61 24.52 17.67 5.30
N LYS A 62 24.43 16.88 4.22
CA LYS A 62 23.53 15.73 4.14
C LYS A 62 23.92 14.71 5.22
N LEU A 63 22.92 14.12 5.87
CA LEU A 63 23.15 13.00 6.78
C LEU A 63 23.57 11.78 5.96
N ASN A 64 24.68 11.16 6.34
CA ASN A 64 25.13 9.91 5.71
C ASN A 64 24.54 8.66 6.39
N ILE A 65 24.02 8.83 7.60
CA ILE A 65 23.37 7.81 8.42
C ILE A 65 22.23 8.51 9.18
N LEU A 66 21.04 7.90 9.20
CA LEU A 66 19.95 8.38 10.03
C LEU A 66 20.27 8.24 11.53
N PRO A 67 19.81 9.17 12.38
CA PRO A 67 19.95 9.04 13.82
C PRO A 67 19.24 7.79 14.36
N ALA A 68 19.81 7.17 15.40
CA ALA A 68 19.27 5.94 15.99
C ALA A 68 17.79 6.07 16.43
N TRP A 69 17.41 7.22 17.00
CA TRP A 69 16.02 7.46 17.43
C TRP A 69 15.04 7.42 16.25
N MET A 70 15.46 7.83 15.06
CA MET A 70 14.64 7.82 13.85
C MET A 70 14.51 6.40 13.31
N LEU A 71 15.62 5.65 13.28
CA LEU A 71 15.62 4.23 12.91
C LEU A 71 14.68 3.41 13.79
N VAL A 72 14.65 3.67 15.10
CA VAL A 72 13.70 3.03 16.03
C VAL A 72 12.25 3.28 15.62
N GLN A 73 11.88 4.51 15.25
CA GLN A 73 10.50 4.80 14.83
C GLN A 73 10.18 4.16 13.48
N TYR A 74 11.11 4.17 12.53
CA TYR A 74 10.90 3.55 11.22
C TYR A 74 10.78 2.04 11.31
N ARG A 75 11.52 1.40 12.22
CA ARG A 75 11.35 -0.02 12.55
C ARG A 75 9.95 -0.33 13.06
N LYS A 76 9.45 0.45 14.02
CA LYS A 76 8.09 0.29 14.53
C LYS A 76 7.05 0.48 13.42
N LEU A 77 7.24 1.46 12.55
CA LEU A 77 6.36 1.69 11.41
C LEU A 77 6.39 0.50 10.43
N TRP A 78 7.58 -0.02 10.13
CA TRP A 78 7.74 -1.21 9.27
C TRP A 78 7.02 -2.43 9.82
N GLU A 79 7.18 -2.71 11.11
CA GLU A 79 6.51 -3.82 11.80
C GLU A 79 4.99 -3.66 11.74
N ALA A 80 4.48 -2.45 11.99
CA ALA A 80 3.05 -2.15 11.87
C ALA A 80 2.54 -2.34 10.44
N GLN A 81 3.30 -1.92 9.43
CA GLN A 81 2.98 -2.13 8.02
C GLN A 81 2.89 -3.62 7.67
N GLU A 82 3.88 -4.44 8.07
CA GLU A 82 3.88 -5.86 7.75
C GLU A 82 2.77 -6.62 8.50
N ALA A 83 2.48 -6.25 9.74
CA ALA A 83 1.33 -6.77 10.47
C ALA A 83 -0.01 -6.44 9.77
N ALA A 84 -0.20 -5.17 9.37
CA ALA A 84 -1.40 -4.75 8.66
C ALA A 84 -1.54 -5.44 7.29
N LYS A 85 -0.44 -5.57 6.54
CA LYS A 85 -0.39 -6.28 5.27
C LYS A 85 -0.78 -7.75 5.42
N LYS A 86 -0.29 -8.44 6.44
CA LYS A 86 -0.69 -9.83 6.74
C LYS A 86 -2.19 -9.92 7.02
N ALA A 87 -2.69 -9.11 7.96
CA ALA A 87 -4.10 -9.12 8.34
C ALA A 87 -5.03 -8.78 7.15
N ASN A 88 -4.65 -7.82 6.31
CA ASN A 88 -5.46 -7.43 5.16
C ASN A 88 -5.40 -8.46 4.02
N ARG A 89 -4.26 -9.16 3.83
CA ARG A 89 -4.20 -10.30 2.88
C ARG A 89 -5.15 -11.42 3.28
N GLU A 90 -5.27 -11.70 4.58
CA GLU A 90 -6.22 -12.70 5.08
C GLU A 90 -7.67 -12.29 4.79
N LYS A 91 -8.02 -11.01 4.98
CA LYS A 91 -9.35 -10.49 4.62
C LYS A 91 -9.63 -10.57 3.11
N VAL A 92 -8.65 -10.25 2.27
CA VAL A 92 -8.80 -10.38 0.81
C VAL A 92 -9.10 -11.82 0.42
N ARG A 93 -8.34 -12.78 0.96
CA ARG A 93 -8.59 -14.21 0.72
C ARG A 93 -9.97 -14.67 1.18
N ASP A 94 -10.45 -14.13 2.30
CA ASP A 94 -11.80 -14.41 2.79
C ASP A 94 -12.88 -13.92 1.82
N ILE A 95 -12.72 -12.70 1.31
CA ILE A 95 -13.61 -12.11 0.31
C ILE A 95 -13.58 -12.93 -0.98
N GLU A 96 -12.39 -13.27 -1.49
CA GLU A 96 -12.22 -14.11 -2.68
C GLU A 96 -12.92 -15.47 -2.53
N ARG A 97 -12.78 -16.13 -1.37
CA ARG A 97 -13.45 -17.40 -1.08
C ARG A 97 -14.98 -17.24 -1.13
N ARG A 98 -15.52 -16.22 -0.48
CA ARG A 98 -16.97 -15.94 -0.45
C ARG A 98 -17.52 -15.59 -1.83
N VAL A 99 -16.77 -14.84 -2.63
CA VAL A 99 -17.13 -14.57 -4.03
C VAL A 99 -17.18 -15.87 -4.82
N ARG A 100 -16.19 -16.76 -4.65
CA ARG A 100 -16.17 -18.06 -5.34
C ARG A 100 -17.35 -18.96 -4.95
N GLU A 101 -17.71 -19.01 -3.67
CA GLU A 101 -18.89 -19.74 -3.19
C GLU A 101 -20.17 -19.23 -3.86
N LEU A 102 -20.32 -17.91 -3.99
CA LEU A 102 -21.46 -17.30 -4.67
C LEU A 102 -21.49 -17.62 -6.17
N GLU A 103 -20.35 -17.51 -6.86
CA GLU A 103 -20.22 -17.87 -8.28
C GLU A 103 -20.65 -19.31 -8.53
N VAL A 104 -20.17 -20.26 -7.72
CA VAL A 104 -20.54 -21.67 -7.86
C VAL A 104 -22.04 -21.89 -7.58
N GLY A 105 -22.58 -21.21 -6.57
CA GLY A 105 -23.99 -21.32 -6.20
C GLY A 105 -24.99 -20.71 -7.19
N THR A 106 -24.55 -19.81 -8.09
CA THR A 106 -25.42 -19.12 -9.05
C THR A 106 -25.15 -19.46 -10.50
N TRP A 107 -23.87 -19.44 -10.92
CA TRP A 107 -23.45 -19.55 -12.32
C TRP A 107 -23.01 -20.97 -12.71
N ASP A 108 -22.33 -21.72 -11.83
CA ASP A 108 -21.87 -23.10 -12.13
C ASP A 108 -22.93 -24.19 -11.80
N ARG A 109 -24.20 -23.82 -11.56
CA ARG A 109 -25.26 -24.82 -11.33
C ARG A 109 -25.68 -25.48 -12.66
N GLU A 110 -25.87 -26.80 -12.67
CA GLU A 110 -26.48 -27.50 -13.82
C GLU A 110 -27.84 -26.85 -14.17
N GLY A 111 -27.93 -26.25 -15.36
CA GLY A 111 -29.11 -25.52 -15.82
C GLY A 111 -29.10 -24.00 -15.59
N ALA A 112 -27.96 -23.40 -15.24
CA ALA A 112 -27.81 -21.94 -15.30
C ALA A 112 -27.99 -21.44 -16.74
N VAL A 113 -28.97 -20.56 -16.95
CA VAL A 113 -29.24 -19.91 -18.26
C VAL A 113 -28.77 -18.47 -18.16
N GLU A 114 -27.84 -18.07 -19.02
CA GLU A 114 -27.47 -16.67 -19.21
C GLU A 114 -28.68 -15.89 -19.71
N SER A 115 -29.17 -14.94 -18.91
CA SER A 115 -30.14 -13.95 -19.39
C SER A 115 -29.39 -12.97 -20.28
N MET A 116 -29.35 -13.28 -21.57
CA MET A 116 -28.98 -12.32 -22.62
C MET A 116 -30.08 -11.25 -22.64
N GLY A 117 -29.83 -10.15 -21.92
CA GLY A 117 -30.74 -9.01 -21.87
C GLY A 117 -31.18 -8.59 -23.28
N SER A 118 -32.40 -8.06 -23.37
CA SER A 118 -33.16 -7.76 -24.59
C SER A 118 -32.47 -6.75 -25.53
N ALA A 119 -31.38 -7.15 -26.17
CA ALA A 119 -30.69 -6.43 -27.24
C ALA A 119 -31.05 -6.96 -28.64
N ALA A 120 -32.20 -7.65 -28.76
CA ALA A 120 -32.76 -8.17 -30.00
C ALA A 120 -34.19 -7.67 -30.20
N SER A 121 -34.40 -6.34 -30.15
CA SER A 121 -35.59 -5.72 -30.73
C SER A 121 -35.30 -4.25 -31.07
N SER A 122 -34.66 -4.03 -32.22
CA SER A 122 -34.73 -2.79 -33.01
C SER A 122 -34.48 -3.12 -34.47
#